data_AF-A0A960XPF3-F1
#
_entry.id   AF-A0A960XPF3-F1
#
_cell.length_a   1.000
_cell.length_b   1.000
_cell.length_c   1.000
_cell.angle_alpha   90.00
_cell.angle_beta   90.00
_cell.angle_gamma   90.00
#
_symmetry.space_group_name_H-M   'P 1'
#
loop_
_entity.id
_entity.type
_entity.pdbx_description
1 polymer ?
#
loop_
_entity_poly.entity_id
_entity_poly.type
_entity_poly.pdbx_seq_one_letter_code
_entity_poly.pdbx_strand_id
1 'polypeptide(L)' 'MQALSVLWHDGPSTVAAIHETLPDKKDRAYTTVLSVMQNLERKNLVRRSRVGRAHVYEAAYSQE' A
#
# COMPACT_ATOMS: atom_id res chain seq x y z
N MET A 1 5.38 -6.47 7.72
CA MET A 1 4.46 -5.41 7.25
C MET A 1 3.70 -5.93 6.04
N GLN A 2 2.46 -6.41 6.20
CA GLN A 2 1.75 -7.11 5.11
C GLN A 2 1.45 -6.22 3.89
N ALA A 3 1.09 -4.94 4.08
CA ALA A 3 0.78 -4.03 2.96
C ALA A 3 2.01 -3.73 2.08
N LEU A 4 3.19 -3.63 2.69
CA LEU A 4 4.44 -3.40 1.99
C LEU A 4 4.93 -4.69 1.28
N SER A 5 4.68 -5.85 1.89
CA SER A 5 4.89 -7.16 1.25
C SER A 5 4.04 -7.33 -0.01
N VAL A 6 2.79 -6.86 -0.02
CA VAL A 6 1.95 -6.85 -1.23
C VAL A 6 2.57 -5.97 -2.30
N LEU A 7 3.03 -4.76 -1.96
CA LEU A 7 3.69 -3.87 -2.92
C LEU A 7 5.00 -4.45 -3.49
N TRP A 8 5.76 -5.22 -2.71
CA TRP A 8 6.95 -5.90 -3.20
C TRP A 8 6.65 -7.13 -4.05
N HIS A 9 5.55 -7.84 -3.77
CA HIS A 9 5.19 -9.06 -4.49
C HIS A 9 4.39 -8.79 -5.77
N ASP A 10 3.37 -7.94 -5.67
CA ASP A 10 2.44 -7.60 -6.74
C ASP A 10 2.89 -6.36 -7.54
N GLY A 11 3.79 -5.56 -6.97
CA GLY A 11 4.24 -4.30 -7.56
C GLY A 11 3.33 -3.11 -7.21
N PRO A 12 3.38 -2.01 -8.00
CA PRO A 12 2.67 -0.78 -7.71
C PRO A 12 1.15 -1.00 -7.73
N SER A 13 0.52 -0.84 -6.55
CA SER A 13 -0.89 -1.18 -6.32
C SER A 13 -1.65 -0.05 -5.63
N THR A 14 -2.97 0.01 -5.84
CA THR A 14 -3.83 1.00 -5.16
C THR A 14 -4.19 0.54 -3.75
N VAL A 15 -4.62 1.46 -2.87
CA VAL A 15 -5.09 1.09 -1.52
C VAL A 15 -6.24 0.09 -1.57
N ALA A 16 -7.12 0.21 -2.58
CA ALA A 16 -8.21 -0.73 -2.80
C ALA A 16 -7.70 -2.12 -3.19
N ALA A 17 -6.76 -2.19 -4.15
CA ALA A 17 -6.14 -3.46 -4.54
C ALA A 17 -5.46 -4.12 -3.33
N ILE A 18 -4.65 -3.37 -2.59
CA ILE A 18 -3.92 -3.88 -1.42
C ILE A 18 -4.88 -4.33 -0.33
N HIS A 19 -5.99 -3.61 -0.11
CA HIS A 19 -7.02 -4.05 0.81
C HIS A 19 -7.67 -5.36 0.36
N GLU A 20 -7.86 -5.58 -0.94
CA GLU A 20 -8.36 -6.86 -1.47
C GLU A 20 -7.35 -8.01 -1.40
N THR A 21 -6.06 -7.74 -1.64
CA THR A 21 -4.99 -8.76 -1.61
C THR A 21 -4.65 -9.19 -0.18
N LEU A 22 -4.93 -8.34 0.81
CA LEU A 22 -4.67 -8.67 2.21
C LEU A 22 -5.59 -9.82 2.67
N PRO A 23 -5.03 -10.93 3.21
CA PRO A 23 -5.82 -12.06 3.69
C PRO A 23 -6.75 -11.65 4.85
N ASP A 24 -6.36 -10.65 5.63
CA ASP A 24 -7.09 -10.12 6.77
C ASP A 24 -8.11 -9.02 6.40
N LYS A 25 -8.56 -8.93 5.13
CA LYS A 25 -9.46 -7.84 4.66
C LYS A 25 -10.76 -7.70 5.46
N LYS A 26 -11.24 -8.81 6.05
CA LYS A 26 -12.44 -8.84 6.90
C LYS A 26 -12.20 -8.24 8.29
N ASP A 27 -10.97 -8.32 8.79
CA ASP A 27 -10.55 -7.82 10.11
C ASP A 27 -9.99 -6.39 10.05
N ARG A 28 -9.48 -5.96 8.89
CA ARG A 28 -8.96 -4.59 8.71
C ARG A 28 -9.92 -3.68 7.99
N ALA A 29 -10.28 -2.59 8.67
CA ALA A 29 -10.94 -1.45 8.04
C ALA A 29 -10.04 -0.84 6.94
N TYR A 30 -10.67 -0.39 5.85
CA TYR A 30 -10.00 0.30 4.75
C TYR A 30 -9.20 1.52 5.22
N THR A 31 -9.74 2.26 6.20
CA THR A 31 -9.09 3.43 6.80
C THR A 31 -7.84 3.07 7.60
N THR A 32 -7.76 1.86 8.17
CA THR A 32 -6.54 1.36 8.82
C THR A 32 -5.44 1.16 7.79
N VAL A 33 -5.75 0.51 6.67
CA VAL A 33 -4.79 0.34 5.56
C VAL A 33 -4.35 1.70 5.01
N LEU A 34 -5.29 2.64 4.84
CA LEU A 34 -5.00 4.00 4.41
C LEU A 34 -4.05 4.72 5.38
N SER A 35 -4.32 4.71 6.69
CA SER A 35 -3.45 5.32 7.70
C SER A 35 -2.07 4.68 7.73
N VAL A 36 -1.98 3.36 7.54
CA VAL A 36 -0.69 2.66 7.42
C VAL A 36 0.06 3.15 6.18
N MET A 37 -0.60 3.23 5.02
CA MET A 37 0.00 3.75 3.78
C MET A 37 0.46 5.20 3.92
N GLN A 38 -0.34 6.05 4.54
CA GLN A 38 0.03 7.45 4.80
C GLN A 38 1.21 7.54 5.76
N ASN A 39 1.29 6.69 6.78
CA ASN A 39 2.45 6.64 7.67
C ASN A 39 3.71 6.16 6.95
N LEU A 40 3.60 5.17 6.06
CA LEU A 40 4.71 4.69 5.24
C LEU A 40 5.17 5.75 4.24
N GLU A 41 4.24 6.48 3.63
CA GLU A 41 4.52 7.62 2.74
C GLU A 41 5.24 8.73 3.50
N ARG A 42 4.76 9.08 4.71
CA ARG A 42 5.45 10.03 5.60
C ARG A 42 6.85 9.59 5.99
N LYS A 43 7.07 8.28 6.11
CA LYS A 43 8.39 7.68 6.36
C LYS A 43 9.24 7.52 5.09
N ASN A 44 8.78 7.98 3.93
CA ASN A 44 9.41 7.80 2.62
C ASN A 44 9.67 6.32 2.25
N LEU A 45 8.89 5.38 2.81
CA LEU A 45 9.00 3.95 2.52
C LEU A 45 8.19 3.52 1.29
N VAL A 46 7.12 4.25 1.00
CA VAL A 46 6.29 4.05 -0.20
C VAL A 46 6.11 5.37 -0.92
N ARG A 47 5.98 5.30 -2.24
CA ARG A 47 5.76 6.44 -3.12
C ARG A 47 4.32 6.39 -3.62
N ARG A 48 3.60 7.49 -3.46
CA ARG A 48 2.26 7.64 -4.06
C ARG A 48 2.39 8.29 -5.44
N SER A 49 1.92 7.60 -6.47
CA SER A 49 1.83 8.08 -7.84
C SER A 49 0.37 8.16 -8.27
N ARG A 50 -0.01 9.25 -8.93
CA ARG A 50 -1.35 9.37 -9.50
C ARG A 50 -1.32 8.86 -10.93
N VAL A 51 -1.96 7.72 -11.18
CA VAL A 51 -2.10 7.15 -12.52
C VAL A 51 -3.55 7.39 -12.97
N GLY A 52 -3.74 8.44 -13.77
CA GLY A 52 -5.06 8.90 -14.20
C GLY A 52 -5.94 9.39 -13.05
N ARG A 53 -7.00 8.65 -12.73
CA ARG A 53 -7.93 8.92 -11.62
C ARG A 53 -7.64 8.13 -10.35
N ALA A 54 -6.70 7.18 -10.38
CA ALA A 54 -6.37 6.33 -9.24
C ALA A 54 -5.10 6.79 -8.50
N HIS A 55 -5.06 6.54 -7.19
CA HIS A 55 -3.87 6.69 -6.37
C HIS A 55 -3.18 5.34 -6.25
N VAL A 56 -2.04 5.20 -6.92
CA VAL A 56 -1.20 4.01 -6.90
C VAL A 56 -0.09 4.24 -5.89
N TYR A 57 0.14 3.26 -5.03
CA TYR A 57 1.26 3.24 -4.09
C TYR A 57 2.30 2.26 -4.63
N GLU A 58 3.56 2.64 -4.53
CA GLU A 58 4.71 1.85 -4.97
C GLU A 58 5.68 1.73 -3.80
N ALA A 59 6.34 0.60 -3.63
CA ALA A 59 7.38 0.47 -2.63
C ALA A 59 8.61 1.29 -3.08
N ALA A 60 8.93 2.36 -2.34
CA ALA A 60 10.06 3.23 -2.66
C ALA A 60 11.38 2.68 -2.10
N TYR A 61 11.28 1.83 -1.08
CA TYR A 61 12.40 1.17 -0.44
C TYR A 61 12.32 -0.33 -0.73
N SER A 62 13.27 -0.85 -1.51
CA SER A 62 13.57 -2.27 -1.59
C SER A 62 14.31 -2.66 -0.31
N GLN A 63 13.89 -3.75 0.33
CA GLN A 63 14.54 -4.27 1.54
C GLN A 63 15.99 -4.66 1.18
N GLU A 64 16.98 -3.87 1.58
CA GLU A 64 18.35 -4.35 1.82
C GLU A 64 18.48 -4.88 3.26
#